data_AF-X1F804-F1
#
_entry.id   AF-X1F804-F1
#
_cell.length_a   1.000
_cell.length_b   1.000
_cell.length_c   1.000
_cell.angle_alpha   90.00
_cell.angle_beta   90.00
_cell.angle_gamma   90.00
#
_symmetry.space_group_name_H-M   'P 1'
#
loop_
_entity.id
_entity.type
_entity.pdbx_description
1 polymer ?
#
loop_
_entity_poly.entity_id
_entity_poly.type
_entity_poly.pdbx_seq_one_letter_code
_entity_poly.pdbx_strand_id
1 'polypeptide(L)' 'MTALKEDFLKIPVNSKVAVIGANFDMASQVVKGTFTGIHSVESIEYGLIDIEEIYNSSPPIVGKIYPEIETRPKVNNFTL' A
#
# COMPACT_ATOMS: atom_id res chain seq x y z
N MET A 1 -8.81 12.99 -11.64
CA MET A 1 -8.71 11.79 -10.80
C MET A 1 -10.05 11.67 -10.07
N THR A 2 -11.06 11.06 -10.71
CA THR A 2 -12.45 11.49 -10.43
C THR A 2 -13.49 10.37 -10.35
N ALA A 3 -13.22 9.15 -10.83
CA ALA A 3 -14.28 8.12 -10.93
C ALA A 3 -14.81 7.62 -9.57
N LEU A 4 -13.96 7.59 -8.53
CA LEU A 4 -14.30 7.03 -7.21
C LEU A 4 -14.19 8.06 -6.08
N LYS A 5 -14.13 9.36 -6.39
CA LYS A 5 -13.88 10.40 -5.39
C LYS A 5 -14.96 10.40 -4.30
N GLU A 6 -16.23 10.33 -4.70
CA GLU A 6 -17.34 10.39 -3.75
C GLU A 6 -17.35 9.21 -2.77
N ASP A 7 -17.00 8.01 -3.24
CA ASP A 7 -16.92 6.83 -2.39
C ASP A 7 -15.69 6.84 -1.48
N PHE A 8 -14.56 7.33 -2.01
CA PHE A 8 -13.36 7.54 -1.21
C PHE A 8 -13.61 8.52 -0.04
N LEU A 9 -14.34 9.61 -0.28
CA LEU A 9 -14.67 10.60 0.76
C LEU A 9 -15.61 10.06 1.85
N LYS A 10 -16.27 8.91 1.63
CA LYS A 10 -17.14 8.27 2.64
C LYS A 10 -16.37 7.37 3.60
N ILE A 11 -15.10 7.06 3.34
CA ILE A 11 -14.30 6.19 4.20
C ILE A 11 -14.05 6.90 5.55
N PRO A 12 -14.49 6.35 6.68
CA PRO A 12 -14.27 6.97 7.98
C PRO A 12 -12.78 6.95 8.36
N VAL A 13 -12.31 8.03 8.99
CA VAL A 13 -11.00 8.05 9.67
C VAL A 13 -10.92 6.91 10.69
N ASN A 14 -9.75 6.31 10.83
CA ASN A 14 -9.44 5.11 11.62
C ASN A 14 -9.99 3.79 11.05
N SER A 15 -10.53 3.79 9.82
CA SER A 15 -10.91 2.54 9.16
C SER A 15 -9.69 1.72 8.76
N LYS A 16 -9.77 0.39 8.93
CA LYS A 16 -8.84 -0.54 8.29
C LYS A 16 -9.11 -0.56 6.79
N VAL A 17 -8.08 -0.29 6.00
CA VAL A 17 -8.17 -0.18 4.55
C VAL A 17 -7.11 -1.05 3.88
N ALA A 18 -7.41 -1.50 2.66
CA ALA A 18 -6.45 -2.11 1.76
C ALA A 18 -6.41 -1.30 0.46
N VAL A 19 -5.21 -0.92 0.02
CA VAL A 19 -4.98 -0.12 -1.19
C VAL A 19 -4.11 -0.90 -2.16
N ILE A 20 -4.57 -0.99 -3.40
CA ILE A 20 -3.78 -1.55 -4.50
C ILE A 20 -2.98 -0.39 -5.11
N GLY A 21 -1.66 -0.46 -5.01
CA GLY A 21 -0.74 0.41 -5.74
C GLY A 21 -0.17 -0.32 -6.96
N ALA A 22 -0.10 0.34 -8.10
CA ALA A 22 0.50 -0.20 -9.32
C ALA A 22 1.34 0.85 -10.05
N ASN A 23 2.36 0.42 -10.78
CA ASN A 23 3.21 1.28 -11.60
C ASN A 23 3.16 0.88 -13.10
N PHE A 24 3.86 1.63 -13.95
CA PHE A 24 3.93 1.36 -15.39
C PHE A 24 4.79 0.14 -15.76
N ASP A 25 5.60 -0.37 -14.83
CA ASP A 25 6.37 -1.61 -15.00
C ASP A 25 5.55 -2.87 -14.71
N MET A 26 4.21 -2.76 -14.65
CA MET A 26 3.28 -3.83 -14.32
C MET A 26 3.53 -4.47 -12.94
N ALA A 27 4.24 -3.78 -12.04
CA ALA A 27 4.33 -4.17 -10.65
C ALA A 27 3.10 -3.67 -9.89
N SER A 28 2.58 -4.50 -8.99
CA SER A 28 1.50 -4.11 -8.08
C SER A 28 1.73 -4.66 -6.68
N GLN A 29 1.28 -3.91 -5.68
CA GLN A 29 1.36 -4.26 -4.27
C GLN A 29 0.02 -3.95 -3.60
N VAL A 30 -0.35 -4.76 -2.61
CA VAL A 30 -1.50 -4.46 -1.74
C VAL A 30 -0.97 -3.98 -0.40
N VAL A 31 -1.30 -2.75 -0.03
CA VAL A 31 -0.93 -2.17 1.26
C VAL A 31 -2.15 -2.21 2.18
N LYS A 32 -1.99 -2.79 3.37
CA LYS A 32 -3.01 -2.77 4.43
C LYS A 32 -2.56 -1.85 5.55
N GLY A 33 -3.51 -1.11 6.10
CA GLY A 33 -3.22 -0.15 7.14
C GLY A 33 -4.45 0.53 7.68
N THR A 34 -4.21 1.60 8.44
CA THR A 34 -5.27 2.42 9.02
C THR A 34 -5.34 3.76 8.29
N PHE A 35 -6.52 4.11 7.75
CA PHE A 35 -6.74 5.40 7.11
C PHE A 35 -6.77 6.53 8.15
N THR A 36 -5.88 7.50 8.04
CA THR A 36 -5.72 8.59 9.02
C THR A 36 -6.41 9.90 8.61
N GLY A 37 -6.92 9.96 7.38
CA GLY A 37 -7.65 11.13 6.86
C GLY A 37 -7.09 11.66 5.54
N ILE A 38 -7.62 12.80 5.11
CA ILE A 38 -7.20 13.51 3.91
C ILE A 38 -6.23 14.61 4.32
N HIS A 39 -5.08 14.67 3.65
CA HIS A 39 -4.00 15.62 3.91
C HIS A 39 -3.63 16.33 2.61
N SER A 40 -3.27 17.62 2.72
CA SER A 40 -2.83 18.41 1.57
C SER A 40 -1.32 18.54 1.54
N VAL A 41 -0.70 18.17 0.43
CA VAL A 41 0.73 18.36 0.16
C VAL A 41 0.85 19.11 -1.18
N GLU A 42 1.54 20.25 -1.18
CA GLU A 42 1.70 21.10 -2.38
C GLU A 42 0.37 21.43 -3.09
N SER A 43 -0.70 21.68 -2.32
CA SER A 43 -2.07 21.94 -2.81
C SER A 43 -2.79 20.75 -3.47
N ILE A 44 -2.25 19.54 -3.36
CA ILE A 44 -2.91 18.32 -3.80
C ILE A 44 -3.37 17.54 -2.57
N GLU A 45 -4.62 17.09 -2.58
CA GLU A 45 -5.22 16.29 -1.50
C GLU A 45 -4.92 14.80 -1.69
N TYR A 46 -4.45 14.16 -0.63
CA TYR A 46 -4.13 12.73 -0.57
C TYR A 46 -4.81 12.07 0.61
N GLY A 47 -5.23 10.82 0.45
CA GLY A 47 -5.53 9.96 1.58
C GLY A 47 -4.24 9.48 2.24
N LEU A 48 -4.11 9.68 3.54
CA LEU A 48 -2.98 9.17 4.32
C LEU A 48 -3.36 7.86 5.01
N ILE A 49 -2.45 6.90 4.96
CA ILE A 49 -2.61 5.56 5.55
C ILE A 49 -1.36 5.26 6.36
N ASP A 50 -1.56 4.85 7.61
CA ASP A 50 -0.50 4.26 8.43
C ASP A 50 -0.34 2.78 8.06
N ILE A 51 0.83 2.40 7.56
CA ILE A 51 1.09 1.10 6.94
C ILE A 51 1.35 0.04 8.00
N GLU A 52 0.59 -1.05 7.95
CA GLU A 52 0.74 -2.20 8.84
C GLU A 52 1.35 -3.39 8.14
N GLU A 53 0.90 -3.68 6.91
CA GLU A 53 1.35 -4.82 6.12
C GLU A 53 1.41 -4.46 4.64
N ILE A 54 2.44 -4.92 3.93
CA ILE A 54 2.53 -4.85 2.47
C ILE A 54 2.57 -6.28 1.94
N TYR A 55 1.61 -6.62 1.09
CA TYR A 55 1.54 -7.90 0.41
C TYR A 55 2.07 -7.76 -1.02
N ASN A 56 3.09 -8.56 -1.33
CA ASN A 56 3.60 -8.71 -2.68
C ASN A 56 2.78 -9.75 -3.45
N SER A 57 2.00 -9.27 -4.41
CA SER A 57 1.14 -10.08 -5.25
C SER A 57 1.89 -10.86 -6.32
N SER A 58 3.14 -10.51 -6.61
CA SER A 58 3.95 -11.25 -7.57
C SER A 58 4.41 -12.56 -6.94
N PRO A 59 3.98 -13.73 -7.46
CA PRO A 59 4.42 -15.01 -6.95
C PRO A 59 5.94 -15.18 -7.16
N PRO A 60 6.54 -16.13 -6.44
CA PRO A 60 7.91 -16.57 -6.70
C PRO A 60 8.22 -16.71 -8.19
N ILE A 61 9.38 -16.19 -8.61
CA ILE A 61 9.88 -16.35 -9.98
C ILE A 61 10.06 -17.84 -10.23
N VAL A 62 9.45 -18.34 -11.30
CA VAL A 62 9.55 -19.75 -11.71
C VAL A 62 11.03 -20.14 -11.86
N GLY A 63 11.42 -21.30 -11.31
CA GLY A 63 12.80 -21.81 -11.38
C GLY A 63 13.76 -21.22 -10.34
N LYS A 64 13.32 -20.28 -9.50
CA LYS A 64 14.12 -19.75 -8.39
C LYS A 64 13.74 -20.46 -7.09
N ILE A 65 14.70 -21.15 -6.47
CA ILE A 65 14.55 -21.66 -5.10
C ILE A 65 14.75 -20.47 -4.16
N TYR A 66 13.69 -20.07 -3.48
CA TYR A 66 13.77 -19.06 -2.43
C TYR A 66 14.32 -19.76 -1.17
N PRO A 67 15.32 -19.19 -0.48
CA PRO A 67 15.81 -19.78 0.76
C PRO A 67 14.67 -19.80 1.79
N GLU A 68 14.66 -20.80 2.67
CA GLU A 68 13.82 -20.74 3.87
C GLU A 68 14.29 -19.54 4.70
N ILE A 69 13.38 -18.59 4.92
CA ILE A 69 13.63 -17.44 5.77
C ILE A 69 12.86 -17.70 7.06
N GLU A 70 13.55 -18.01 8.16
CA GLU A 70 12.91 -18.30 9.46
C GLU A 70 12.04 -17.12 9.95
N THR A 71 12.50 -15.89 9.73
CA THR A 71 11.75 -14.68 10.07
C THR A 71 12.01 -13.57 9.06
N ARG A 72 10.97 -12.84 8.66
CA ARG A 72 11.13 -11.59 7.89
C ARG A 72 11.25 -10.44 8.90
N PRO A 73 12.45 -9.86 9.11
CA PRO A 73 12.58 -8.74 10.03
C PRO A 73 11.73 -7.57 9.54
N LYS A 74 11.11 -6.84 10.48
CA LYS A 74 10.34 -5.65 10.15
C LYS A 74 11.24 -4.65 9.44
N VAL A 75 10.85 -4.21 8.25
CA VAL A 75 11.56 -3.17 7.51
C VAL A 75 11.30 -1.84 8.21
N ASN A 76 12.33 -1.29 8.86
CA ASN A 76 12.25 -0.01 9.57
C ASN A 76 12.66 1.18 8.70
N ASN A 77 13.38 0.92 7.60
CA ASN A 77 13.91 1.95 6.71
C ASN A 77 13.46 1.64 5.27
N PHE A 78 12.68 2.55 4.68
CA PHE A 78 12.34 2.51 3.26
C PHE A 78 13.28 3.48 2.55
N THR A 79 14.06 2.99 1.58
CA THR A 79 14.88 3.84 0.71
C THR A 79 14.11 3.98 -0.61
N LEU A 80 13.88 5.23 -1.03
CA LEU A 80 13.26 5.56 -2.31
C LEU A 80 14.27 5.42 -3.46
#